data_AF-A0A2Z6N6G4-F1
#
_entry.id   AF-A0A2Z6N6G4-F1
#
_cell.length_a   1.000
_cell.length_b   1.000
_cell.length_c   1.000
_cell.angle_alpha   90.00
_cell.angle_beta   90.00
_cell.angle_gamma   90.00
#
_symmetry.space_group_name_H-M   'P 1'
#
loop_
_entity.id
_entity.type
_entity.pdbx_description
1 polymer ?
#
loop_
_entity_poly.entity_id
_entity_poly.type
_entity_poly.pdbx_seq_one_letter_code
_entity_poly.pdbx_strand_id
1 'polypeptide(L)'
;MKFTVTLALLCIITVEPWRVNSEEQRLLVNMTLVAKARDTGALCLDGSLPAYHLDRGYGAGQNNWLLQFEGGGWCNDLPSCLERALTRRGSTRYMTKWEVFSGILSNNATLNPGCSAGGLATFHHCDNFTKYLPINASVKCLSDAGFFLDGRDISLNHTMRYFVKSLVTLQGIEQNLNRNCTSALSYPDLCFFPQYVLKYISTPYFILNSAYDVFQFHHILVPPSADPRGHWNHCKLNPAACTPDQIDTLQ
;
A
#
# COMPACT_ATOMS: atom_id res chain seq x y z
N MET A 1 1.89 64.49 -26.89
CA MET A 1 1.05 63.81 -25.87
C MET A 1 0.01 62.87 -26.51
N LYS A 2 0.42 62.02 -27.46
CA LYS A 2 -0.45 61.00 -28.10
C LYS A 2 0.28 59.68 -28.44
N PHE A 3 1.59 59.58 -28.17
CA PHE A 3 2.41 58.38 -28.46
C PHE A 3 2.81 57.56 -27.23
N THR A 4 2.72 58.14 -26.03
CA THR A 4 3.02 57.45 -24.76
C THR A 4 1.86 56.59 -24.24
N VAL A 5 0.62 56.87 -24.67
CA VAL A 5 -0.57 56.13 -24.20
C VAL A 5 -0.75 54.81 -24.96
N THR A 6 -0.33 54.74 -26.22
CA THR A 6 -0.49 53.54 -27.06
C THR A 6 0.45 52.39 -26.67
N LEU A 7 1.64 52.70 -26.14
CA LEU A 7 2.58 51.66 -25.68
C LEU A 7 2.15 51.04 -24.34
N ALA A 8 1.48 51.81 -23.48
CA ALA A 8 1.01 51.32 -22.18
C ALA A 8 -0.12 50.29 -22.32
N LEU A 9 -0.98 50.42 -23.33
CA LEU A 9 -2.06 49.47 -23.61
C LEU A 9 -1.57 48.14 -24.21
N LEU A 10 -0.46 48.13 -24.95
CA LEU A 10 0.10 46.89 -25.52
C LEU A 10 0.87 46.05 -24.48
N CYS A 11 1.43 46.66 -23.44
CA CYS A 11 2.11 45.92 -22.36
C CYS A 11 1.14 45.24 -21.38
N ILE A 12 -0.12 45.65 -21.31
CA ILE A 12 -1.11 45.04 -20.42
C ILE A 12 -1.66 43.72 -21.01
N ILE A 13 -1.61 43.56 -22.33
CA ILE A 13 -2.09 42.33 -23.02
C ILE A 13 -1.03 41.23 -23.10
N THR A 14 0.24 41.54 -22.84
CA THR A 14 1.35 40.55 -22.86
C THR A 14 1.78 40.09 -21.48
N VAL A 15 1.19 40.64 -20.42
CA VAL A 15 1.47 40.28 -19.03
C VAL A 15 0.16 40.08 -18.26
N GLU A 16 -0.77 39.31 -18.83
CA GLU A 16 -1.54 38.45 -17.96
C GLU A 16 -0.61 37.27 -17.62
N PRO A 17 -0.13 37.14 -16.37
CA PRO A 17 0.19 35.81 -15.92
C PRO A 17 -1.12 35.06 -16.09
N TRP A 18 -1.17 34.16 -17.07
CA TRP A 18 -2.04 33.01 -17.02
C TRP A 18 -1.69 32.34 -15.69
N ARG A 19 -2.28 32.82 -14.61
CA ARG A 19 -2.58 32.00 -13.46
C ARG A 19 -3.55 31.01 -14.05
N VAL A 20 -2.99 29.94 -14.62
CA VAL A 20 -3.67 28.66 -14.69
C VAL A 20 -4.01 28.38 -13.23
N ASN A 21 -5.18 28.85 -12.83
CA ASN A 21 -5.85 28.37 -11.64
C ASN A 21 -6.22 26.95 -12.02
N SER A 22 -5.24 26.05 -11.94
CA SER A 22 -5.52 24.63 -11.81
C SER A 22 -6.20 24.52 -10.45
N GLU A 23 -7.52 24.78 -10.41
CA GLU A 23 -8.35 24.07 -9.45
C GLU A 23 -8.11 22.60 -9.77
N GLU A 24 -7.14 22.02 -9.06
CA GLU A 24 -6.85 20.61 -9.12
C GLU A 24 -8.11 19.94 -8.59
N GLN A 25 -9.01 19.60 -9.51
CA GLN A 25 -10.31 19.04 -9.17
C GLN A 25 -10.06 17.63 -8.66
N ARG A 26 -9.82 17.52 -7.36
CA ARG A 26 -9.59 16.26 -6.67
C ARG A 26 -10.81 15.37 -6.86
N LEU A 27 -10.58 14.17 -7.38
CA LEU A 27 -11.63 13.17 -7.54
C LEU A 27 -12.00 12.61 -6.16
N LEU A 28 -13.06 13.13 -5.58
CA LEU A 28 -13.61 12.68 -4.30
C LEU A 28 -14.63 11.56 -4.54
N VAL A 29 -14.35 10.38 -3.99
CA VAL A 29 -15.19 9.19 -4.18
C VAL A 29 -15.79 8.77 -2.84
N ASN A 30 -17.12 8.70 -2.78
CA ASN A 30 -17.84 8.33 -1.56
C ASN A 30 -17.64 6.86 -1.19
N MET A 31 -17.68 6.61 0.12
CA MET A 31 -17.65 5.27 0.71
C MET A 31 -18.97 4.54 0.47
N THR A 32 -18.89 3.27 0.09
CA THR A 32 -20.02 2.34 0.01
C THR A 32 -19.81 1.19 0.98
N LEU A 33 -20.76 0.97 1.91
CA LEU A 33 -20.73 -0.16 2.85
C LEU A 33 -21.19 -1.46 2.17
N VAL A 34 -20.53 -2.56 2.49
CA VAL A 34 -20.93 -3.90 2.00
C VAL A 34 -22.01 -4.47 2.91
N ALA A 35 -23.27 -4.15 2.64
CA ALA A 35 -24.41 -4.49 3.52
C ALA A 35 -24.51 -5.99 3.87
N LYS A 36 -24.23 -6.88 2.90
CA LYS A 36 -24.32 -8.35 3.07
C LYS A 36 -23.09 -8.98 3.74
N ALA A 37 -22.09 -8.20 4.11
CA ALA A 37 -20.87 -8.75 4.72
C ALA A 37 -21.12 -9.40 6.10
N ARG A 38 -22.22 -9.02 6.77
CA ARG A 38 -22.65 -9.66 8.02
C ARG A 38 -23.01 -11.14 7.82
N ASP A 39 -23.59 -11.48 6.66
CA ASP A 39 -24.05 -12.84 6.36
C ASP A 39 -22.88 -13.84 6.24
N THR A 40 -21.70 -13.34 5.89
CA THR A 40 -20.48 -14.13 5.71
C THR A 40 -19.47 -13.95 6.85
N GLY A 41 -19.76 -13.09 7.83
CA GLY A 41 -18.83 -12.74 8.91
C GLY A 41 -17.62 -11.92 8.47
N ALA A 42 -17.60 -11.39 7.23
CA ALA A 42 -16.51 -10.58 6.71
C ALA A 42 -16.58 -9.15 7.25
N LEU A 43 -16.22 -8.96 8.52
CA LEU A 43 -16.33 -7.69 9.24
C LEU A 43 -14.95 -7.06 9.48
N CYS A 44 -14.94 -5.76 9.79
CA CYS A 44 -13.76 -5.07 10.33
C CYS A 44 -13.40 -5.60 11.73
N LEU A 45 -12.24 -5.19 12.27
CA LEU A 45 -11.74 -5.66 13.57
C LEU A 45 -12.72 -5.37 14.73
N ASP A 46 -13.49 -4.28 14.65
CA ASP A 46 -14.51 -3.90 15.64
C ASP A 46 -15.92 -4.46 15.36
N GLY A 47 -16.08 -5.29 14.32
CA GLY A 47 -17.36 -5.82 13.88
C GLY A 47 -18.21 -4.87 13.01
N SER A 48 -17.70 -3.69 12.63
CA SER A 48 -18.34 -2.82 11.64
C SER A 48 -18.29 -3.45 10.24
N LEU A 49 -19.20 -3.02 9.36
CA LEU A 49 -19.22 -3.50 7.97
C LEU A 49 -17.98 -2.99 7.23
N PRO A 50 -17.38 -3.78 6.33
CA PRO A 50 -16.34 -3.30 5.44
C PRO A 50 -16.92 -2.36 4.38
N ALA A 51 -16.05 -1.62 3.70
CA ALA A 51 -16.44 -0.64 2.71
C ALA A 51 -15.49 -0.63 1.51
N TYR A 52 -15.95 -0.05 0.40
CA TYR A 52 -15.14 0.27 -0.78
C TYR A 52 -15.51 1.65 -1.32
N HIS A 53 -14.62 2.21 -2.13
CA HIS A 53 -14.84 3.42 -2.91
C HIS A 53 -14.85 3.02 -4.38
N LEU A 54 -15.82 3.51 -5.16
CA LEU A 54 -15.96 3.14 -6.58
C LEU A 54 -16.19 4.37 -7.44
N ASP A 55 -15.25 4.61 -8.33
CA ASP A 55 -15.45 5.48 -9.48
C ASP A 55 -15.57 4.64 -10.76
N ARG A 56 -16.55 4.94 -11.61
CA ARG A 56 -16.86 4.09 -12.78
C ARG A 56 -16.08 4.56 -13.99
N GLY A 57 -15.33 3.64 -14.59
CA GLY A 57 -14.67 3.88 -15.87
C GLY A 57 -15.64 4.26 -16.98
N TYR A 58 -15.16 5.07 -17.92
CA TYR A 58 -15.91 5.54 -19.08
C TYR A 58 -15.07 5.41 -20.37
N GLY A 59 -15.72 5.47 -21.52
CA GLY A 59 -15.04 5.37 -22.83
C GLY A 59 -14.20 4.09 -22.94
N ALA A 60 -12.94 4.22 -23.37
CA ALA A 60 -12.03 3.09 -23.48
C ALA A 60 -11.73 2.37 -22.14
N GLY A 61 -11.96 3.04 -21.00
CA GLY A 61 -11.76 2.49 -19.67
C GLY A 61 -12.97 1.74 -19.09
N GLN A 62 -14.13 1.74 -19.75
CA GLN A 62 -15.39 1.23 -19.18
C GLN A 62 -15.37 -0.27 -18.79
N ASN A 63 -14.50 -1.05 -19.44
CA ASN A 63 -14.32 -2.48 -19.19
C ASN A 63 -13.01 -2.81 -18.46
N ASN A 64 -12.25 -1.79 -18.06
CA ASN A 64 -11.00 -1.93 -17.33
C ASN A 64 -11.25 -1.61 -15.86
N TRP A 65 -10.68 -2.42 -14.97
CA TRP A 65 -10.85 -2.28 -13.54
C TRP A 65 -9.51 -2.18 -12.86
N LEU A 66 -9.42 -1.28 -11.89
CA LEU A 66 -8.30 -1.16 -10.98
C LEU A 66 -8.83 -1.38 -9.55
N LEU A 67 -8.41 -2.48 -8.95
CA LEU A 67 -8.74 -2.81 -7.57
C LEU A 67 -7.50 -2.55 -6.70
N GLN A 68 -7.58 -1.53 -5.85
CA GLN A 68 -6.50 -1.17 -4.93
C GLN A 68 -6.85 -1.58 -3.50
N PHE A 69 -5.96 -2.32 -2.86
CA PHE A 69 -6.03 -2.59 -1.44
C PHE A 69 -5.33 -1.46 -0.67
N GLU A 70 -5.98 -0.88 0.32
CA GLU A 70 -5.33 0.12 1.18
C GLU A 70 -4.36 -0.57 2.14
N GLY A 71 -3.24 0.10 2.44
CA GLY A 71 -2.21 -0.40 3.34
C GLY A 71 -2.40 -0.05 4.82
N GLY A 72 -1.30 0.19 5.54
CA GLY A 72 -1.30 0.76 6.89
C GLY A 72 -0.88 -0.18 8.03
N GLY A 73 0.02 -1.12 7.74
CA GLY A 73 0.58 -2.04 8.75
C GLY A 73 -0.42 -3.05 9.29
N TRP A 74 -0.02 -3.77 10.35
CA TRP A 74 -0.79 -4.87 10.93
C TRP A 74 -0.75 -4.83 12.46
N CYS A 75 -1.54 -5.70 13.08
CA CYS A 75 -1.45 -6.05 14.50
C CYS A 75 -1.17 -7.55 14.63
N ASN A 76 -0.36 -7.94 15.63
CA ASN A 76 0.14 -9.31 15.78
C ASN A 76 -0.05 -9.87 17.20
N ASP A 77 -0.69 -9.12 18.09
CA ASP A 77 -1.13 -9.57 19.41
C ASP A 77 -2.51 -8.98 19.75
N LEU A 78 -3.15 -9.52 20.79
CA LEU A 78 -4.49 -9.09 21.18
C LEU A 78 -4.55 -7.60 21.59
N PRO A 79 -3.61 -7.07 22.41
CA PRO A 79 -3.61 -5.65 22.74
C PRO A 79 -3.48 -4.73 21.52
N SER A 80 -2.51 -4.98 20.64
CA SER A 80 -2.31 -4.16 19.43
C SER A 80 -3.51 -4.24 18.48
N CYS A 81 -4.17 -5.39 18.36
CA CYS A 81 -5.38 -5.52 17.55
C CYS A 81 -6.58 -4.80 18.17
N LEU A 82 -6.72 -4.84 19.49
CA LEU A 82 -7.76 -4.10 20.20
C LEU A 82 -7.58 -2.59 20.06
N GLU A 83 -6.35 -2.08 20.21
CA GLU A 83 -6.03 -0.68 19.96
C GLU A 83 -6.30 -0.30 18.50
N ARG A 84 -5.89 -1.15 17.56
CA ARG A 84 -6.11 -0.91 16.12
C ARG A 84 -7.59 -0.87 15.75
N ALA A 85 -8.44 -1.69 16.39
CA ALA A 85 -9.89 -1.70 16.19
C ALA A 85 -10.54 -0.34 16.49
N LEU A 86 -9.91 0.48 17.33
CA LEU A 86 -10.36 1.83 17.69
C LEU A 86 -9.85 2.92 16.73
N THR A 87 -9.35 2.55 15.56
CA THR A 87 -8.78 3.48 14.56
C THR A 87 -9.44 3.36 13.19
N ARG A 88 -9.14 4.30 12.27
CA ARG A 88 -9.55 4.22 10.85
C ARG A 88 -9.09 2.94 10.15
N ARG A 89 -8.06 2.25 10.66
CA ARG A 89 -7.52 1.01 10.08
C ARG A 89 -8.24 -0.25 10.58
N GLY A 90 -9.03 -0.15 11.64
CA GLY A 90 -9.73 -1.27 12.25
C GLY A 90 -11.25 -1.17 12.23
N SER A 91 -11.81 -0.02 11.86
CA SER A 91 -13.27 0.19 11.85
C SER A 91 -13.70 1.25 10.82
N THR A 92 -14.76 0.94 10.08
CA THR A 92 -15.41 1.91 9.19
C THR A 92 -16.10 3.05 9.94
N ARG A 93 -16.29 2.94 11.26
CA ARG A 93 -16.82 4.03 12.10
C ARG A 93 -15.85 5.22 12.12
N TYR A 94 -14.55 4.95 12.16
CA TYR A 94 -13.49 5.97 12.22
C TYR A 94 -12.88 6.33 10.85
N MET A 95 -13.29 5.65 9.77
CA MET A 95 -12.86 6.01 8.41
C MET A 95 -13.54 7.28 7.90
N THR A 96 -12.82 8.06 7.09
CA THR A 96 -13.40 9.15 6.28
C THR A 96 -14.46 8.57 5.35
N LYS A 97 -15.56 9.28 5.11
CA LYS A 97 -16.67 8.79 4.28
C LYS A 97 -16.47 9.02 2.78
N TRP A 98 -15.31 9.54 2.42
CA TRP A 98 -14.83 9.73 1.06
C TRP A 98 -13.33 9.48 1.01
N GLU A 99 -12.82 9.19 -0.18
CA GLU A 99 -11.39 9.07 -0.46
C GLU A 99 -11.05 9.95 -1.67
N VAL A 100 -9.85 10.54 -1.67
CA VAL A 100 -9.33 11.23 -2.85
C VAL A 100 -8.63 10.21 -3.72
N PHE A 101 -9.18 9.99 -4.91
CA PHE A 101 -8.54 9.15 -5.90
C PHE A 101 -7.38 9.94 -6.53
N SER A 102 -6.17 9.56 -6.15
CA SER A 102 -4.91 10.11 -6.65
C SER A 102 -4.03 9.02 -7.23
N GLY A 103 -2.98 9.43 -7.93
CA GLY A 103 -2.02 8.49 -8.48
C GLY A 103 -2.64 7.57 -9.52
N ILE A 104 -2.37 6.27 -9.41
CA ILE A 104 -2.91 5.26 -10.32
C ILE A 104 -4.46 5.20 -10.31
N LEU A 105 -5.11 5.68 -9.25
CA LEU A 105 -6.58 5.81 -9.15
C LEU A 105 -7.12 7.14 -9.71
N SER A 106 -6.26 8.11 -10.00
CA SER A 106 -6.65 9.43 -10.51
C SER A 106 -7.31 9.33 -11.88
N ASN A 107 -8.31 10.18 -12.13
CA ASN A 107 -8.83 10.43 -13.48
C ASN A 107 -7.95 11.39 -14.30
N ASN A 108 -6.93 11.97 -13.69
CA ASN A 108 -5.92 12.80 -14.33
C ASN A 108 -4.58 12.04 -14.41
N ALA A 109 -4.15 11.74 -15.63
CA ALA A 109 -2.96 10.95 -15.93
C ALA A 109 -1.63 11.62 -15.54
N THR A 110 -1.63 12.90 -15.15
CA THR A 110 -0.41 13.62 -14.73
C THR A 110 -0.13 13.55 -13.23
N LEU A 111 -1.02 12.97 -12.43
CA LEU A 111 -0.87 12.88 -10.98
C LEU A 111 -0.34 11.51 -10.55
N ASN A 112 0.79 11.45 -9.82
CA ASN A 112 1.32 10.20 -9.25
C ASN A 112 1.89 10.34 -7.82
N PRO A 113 1.13 9.91 -6.80
CA PRO A 113 1.72 9.29 -5.60
C PRO A 113 1.20 7.85 -5.39
N GLY A 114 2.12 6.91 -5.11
CA GLY A 114 1.85 5.50 -4.81
C GLY A 114 1.34 5.25 -3.37
N CYS A 115 0.97 4.01 -3.05
CA CYS A 115 0.43 3.61 -1.74
C CYS A 115 1.05 2.29 -1.26
N SER A 116 1.93 2.40 -0.25
CA SER A 116 2.92 1.37 0.08
C SER A 116 2.45 0.06 0.71
N ALA A 117 1.27 -0.04 1.31
CA ALA A 117 0.98 -1.21 2.16
C ALA A 117 -0.17 -2.12 1.66
N GLY A 118 -0.76 -1.82 0.51
CA GLY A 118 -1.66 -2.72 -0.21
C GLY A 118 -0.95 -3.82 -1.00
N GLY A 119 0.33 -3.61 -1.35
CA GLY A 119 1.07 -4.49 -2.24
C GLY A 119 1.24 -5.92 -1.72
N LEU A 120 1.39 -6.11 -0.41
CA LEU A 120 1.54 -7.45 0.16
C LEU A 120 0.25 -8.28 0.02
N ALA A 121 -0.91 -7.64 0.22
CA ALA A 121 -2.21 -8.29 -0.02
C ALA A 121 -2.36 -8.73 -1.48
N THR A 122 -1.78 -7.97 -2.42
CA THR A 122 -1.77 -8.35 -3.85
C THR A 122 -1.14 -9.74 -4.05
N PHE A 123 0.01 -10.05 -3.44
CA PHE A 123 0.65 -11.36 -3.62
C PHE A 123 -0.22 -12.53 -3.13
N HIS A 124 -0.96 -12.34 -2.04
CA HIS A 124 -1.79 -13.39 -1.46
C HIS A 124 -3.13 -13.59 -2.17
N HIS A 125 -3.66 -12.53 -2.80
CA HIS A 125 -4.98 -12.57 -3.44
C HIS A 125 -4.93 -12.68 -4.97
N CYS A 126 -3.78 -12.46 -5.60
CA CYS A 126 -3.63 -12.36 -7.05
C CYS A 126 -4.26 -13.55 -7.82
N ASP A 127 -3.87 -14.79 -7.48
CA ASP A 127 -4.38 -15.98 -8.16
C ASP A 127 -5.84 -16.28 -7.81
N ASN A 128 -6.22 -16.15 -6.53
CA ASN A 128 -7.58 -16.45 -6.10
C ASN A 128 -8.60 -15.46 -6.69
N PHE A 129 -8.20 -14.22 -6.97
CA PHE A 129 -9.06 -13.22 -7.57
C PHE A 129 -9.56 -13.63 -8.96
N THR A 130 -8.72 -14.31 -9.75
CA THR A 130 -9.09 -14.81 -11.09
C THR A 130 -10.32 -15.71 -11.08
N LYS A 131 -10.56 -16.45 -9.98
CA LYS A 131 -11.69 -17.39 -9.84
C LYS A 131 -13.04 -16.71 -9.73
N TYR A 132 -13.06 -15.42 -9.39
CA TYR A 132 -14.29 -14.62 -9.27
C TYR A 132 -14.65 -13.91 -10.59
N LEU A 133 -13.79 -13.99 -11.60
CA LEU A 133 -13.95 -13.27 -12.86
C LEU A 133 -14.31 -14.21 -14.02
N PRO A 134 -14.94 -13.68 -15.08
CA PRO A 134 -15.15 -14.42 -16.32
C PRO A 134 -13.83 -14.94 -16.91
N ILE A 135 -13.88 -16.09 -17.58
CA ILE A 135 -12.70 -16.77 -18.16
C ILE A 135 -11.96 -15.88 -19.19
N ASN A 136 -12.67 -14.94 -19.83
CA ASN A 136 -12.09 -14.01 -20.81
C ASN A 136 -11.52 -12.73 -20.18
N ALA A 137 -11.60 -12.55 -18.86
CA ALA A 137 -10.99 -11.42 -18.18
C ALA A 137 -9.47 -11.61 -18.07
N SER A 138 -8.70 -10.62 -18.50
CA SER A 138 -7.25 -10.59 -18.23
C SER A 138 -7.00 -9.99 -16.86
N VAL A 139 -6.32 -10.73 -15.99
CA VAL A 139 -5.94 -10.28 -14.66
C VAL A 139 -4.43 -10.09 -14.61
N LYS A 140 -4.03 -8.94 -14.07
CA LYS A 140 -2.63 -8.61 -13.77
C LYS A 140 -2.58 -7.97 -12.40
N CYS A 141 -1.50 -8.23 -11.68
CA CYS A 141 -1.34 -7.75 -10.32
C CYS A 141 -0.18 -6.77 -10.22
N LEU A 142 -0.35 -5.71 -9.43
CA LEU A 142 0.70 -4.76 -9.11
C LEU A 142 0.88 -4.75 -7.60
N SER A 143 2.08 -5.11 -7.13
CA SER A 143 2.47 -4.90 -5.74
C SER A 143 3.32 -3.65 -5.66
N ASP A 144 2.78 -2.60 -5.03
CA ASP A 144 3.51 -1.38 -4.67
C ASP A 144 3.92 -1.44 -3.19
N ALA A 145 5.23 -1.37 -2.94
CA ALA A 145 5.94 -1.50 -1.65
C ALA A 145 5.51 -2.68 -0.75
N GLY A 146 5.01 -3.76 -1.37
CA GLY A 146 4.61 -4.99 -0.68
C GLY A 146 5.72 -6.01 -0.48
N PHE A 147 6.96 -5.74 -0.91
CA PHE A 147 8.06 -6.71 -0.85
C PHE A 147 8.84 -6.59 0.45
N PHE A 148 8.36 -7.27 1.49
CA PHE A 148 9.10 -7.39 2.75
C PHE A 148 10.00 -8.62 2.77
N LEU A 149 11.26 -8.40 3.13
CA LEU A 149 12.25 -9.44 3.38
C LEU A 149 12.04 -10.04 4.78
N ASP A 150 12.21 -11.36 4.87
CA ASP A 150 12.46 -12.06 6.13
C ASP A 150 13.99 -12.18 6.29
N GLY A 151 14.57 -11.06 6.72
CA GLY A 151 15.96 -10.90 7.10
C GLY A 151 16.14 -10.79 8.61
N ARG A 152 17.40 -10.76 9.05
CA ARG A 152 17.75 -10.44 10.44
C ARG A 152 17.91 -8.92 10.60
N ASP A 153 17.54 -8.42 11.77
CA ASP A 153 17.84 -7.04 12.14
C ASP A 153 19.33 -6.84 12.47
N ILE A 154 19.73 -5.60 12.73
CA ILE A 154 21.12 -5.24 13.08
C ILE A 154 21.62 -5.84 14.40
N SER A 155 20.71 -6.42 15.21
CA SER A 155 21.04 -7.20 16.41
C SER A 155 21.01 -8.71 16.14
N LEU A 156 20.96 -9.11 14.86
CA LEU A 156 20.93 -10.49 14.36
C LEU A 156 19.66 -11.28 14.73
N ASN A 157 18.57 -10.60 15.11
CA ASN A 157 17.30 -11.24 15.45
C ASN A 157 16.35 -11.32 14.25
N HIS A 158 15.53 -12.36 14.21
CA HIS A 158 14.48 -12.53 13.20
C HIS A 158 13.18 -11.78 13.58
N THR A 159 13.29 -10.48 13.85
CA THR A 159 12.19 -9.65 14.39
C THR A 159 10.92 -9.75 13.56
N MET A 160 11.00 -9.57 12.24
CA MET A 160 9.81 -9.63 11.39
C MET A 160 9.27 -11.07 11.22
N ARG A 161 10.12 -12.10 11.22
CA ARG A 161 9.65 -13.49 11.19
C ARG A 161 8.75 -13.81 12.36
N TYR A 162 9.16 -13.44 13.58
CA TYR A 162 8.35 -13.65 14.77
C TYR A 162 7.09 -12.80 14.77
N PHE A 163 7.18 -11.56 14.29
CA PHE A 163 6.00 -10.70 14.10
C PHE A 163 4.96 -11.37 13.19
N VAL A 164 5.40 -11.83 12.00
CA VAL A 164 4.55 -12.49 11.01
C VAL A 164 4.00 -13.81 11.54
N LYS A 165 4.81 -14.61 12.23
CA LYS A 165 4.34 -15.85 12.86
C LYS A 165 3.18 -15.59 13.83
N SER A 166 3.33 -14.59 14.71
CA SER A 166 2.28 -14.19 15.66
C SER A 166 1.04 -13.66 14.93
N LEU A 167 1.23 -12.85 13.88
CA LEU A 167 0.14 -12.33 13.05
C LEU A 167 -0.65 -13.45 12.37
N VAL A 168 0.04 -14.37 11.67
CA VAL A 168 -0.57 -15.48 10.94
C VAL A 168 -1.39 -16.37 11.88
N THR A 169 -0.82 -16.65 13.06
CA THR A 169 -1.47 -17.47 14.09
C THR A 169 -2.68 -16.76 14.69
N LEU A 170 -2.52 -15.50 15.13
CA LEU A 170 -3.57 -14.74 15.81
C LEU A 170 -4.77 -14.47 14.91
N GLN A 171 -4.51 -14.00 13.68
CA GLN A 171 -5.57 -13.68 12.74
C GLN A 171 -6.09 -14.92 12.00
N GLY A 172 -5.44 -16.07 12.20
CA GLY A 172 -5.77 -17.32 11.55
C GLY A 172 -5.83 -17.14 10.04
N ILE A 173 -4.78 -16.61 9.40
CA ILE A 173 -4.75 -16.36 7.95
C ILE A 173 -3.96 -17.42 7.18
N GLU A 174 -3.48 -18.47 7.84
CA GLU A 174 -2.70 -19.53 7.22
C GLU A 174 -3.46 -20.21 6.07
N GLN A 175 -4.78 -20.42 6.22
CA GLN A 175 -5.62 -21.00 5.17
C GLN A 175 -5.77 -20.10 3.93
N ASN A 176 -5.43 -18.82 4.05
CA ASN A 176 -5.45 -17.86 2.95
C ASN A 176 -4.10 -17.79 2.22
N LEU A 177 -3.03 -18.39 2.77
CA LEU A 177 -1.74 -18.46 2.12
C LEU A 177 -1.75 -19.46 0.94
N ASN A 178 -0.79 -19.31 0.04
CA ASN A 178 -0.69 -20.17 -1.14
C ASN A 178 -0.41 -21.63 -0.70
N ARG A 179 -1.36 -22.54 -0.99
CA ARG A 179 -1.27 -23.94 -0.59
C ARG A 179 -0.04 -24.67 -1.13
N ASN A 180 0.42 -24.33 -2.34
CA ASN A 180 1.61 -24.94 -2.91
C ASN A 180 2.87 -24.49 -2.17
N CYS A 181 2.89 -23.23 -1.70
CA CYS A 181 3.95 -22.73 -0.85
C CYS A 181 3.93 -23.40 0.53
N THR A 182 2.78 -23.40 1.22
CA THR A 182 2.68 -23.91 2.59
C THR A 182 2.94 -25.42 2.65
N SER A 183 2.59 -26.17 1.60
CA SER A 183 2.89 -27.60 1.52
C SER A 183 4.37 -27.91 1.23
N ALA A 184 5.13 -26.94 0.71
CA ALA A 184 6.52 -27.13 0.32
C ALA A 184 7.54 -26.71 1.39
N LEU A 185 7.11 -26.01 2.44
CA LEU A 185 7.98 -25.50 3.50
C LEU A 185 7.64 -26.13 4.84
N SER A 186 8.65 -26.32 5.69
CA SER A 186 8.45 -26.80 7.07
C SER A 186 7.77 -25.76 7.96
N TYR A 187 7.84 -24.48 7.60
CA TYR A 187 7.24 -23.35 8.32
C TYR A 187 6.27 -22.62 7.38
N PRO A 188 4.97 -22.95 7.41
CA PRO A 188 3.96 -22.38 6.52
C PRO A 188 3.83 -20.86 6.61
N ASP A 189 4.06 -20.28 7.79
CA ASP A 189 4.03 -18.84 8.03
C ASP A 189 5.04 -18.05 7.18
N LEU A 190 6.12 -18.70 6.73
CA LEU A 190 7.06 -18.09 5.80
C LEU A 190 6.42 -17.73 4.46
N CYS A 191 5.35 -18.44 4.05
CA CYS A 191 4.62 -18.12 2.82
C CYS A 191 3.87 -16.79 2.86
N PHE A 192 3.88 -16.10 4.00
CA PHE A 192 3.48 -14.70 4.09
C PHE A 192 4.50 -13.77 3.39
N PHE A 193 5.80 -14.11 3.39
CA PHE A 193 6.81 -13.26 2.76
C PHE A 193 6.90 -13.51 1.25
N PRO A 194 6.97 -12.44 0.42
CA PRO A 194 7.15 -12.53 -1.02
C PRO A 194 8.32 -13.42 -1.45
N GLN A 195 9.43 -13.38 -0.70
CA GLN A 195 10.63 -14.20 -0.97
C GLN A 195 10.35 -15.71 -1.07
N TYR A 196 9.28 -16.21 -0.43
CA TYR A 196 8.90 -17.62 -0.50
C TYR A 196 7.71 -17.88 -1.45
N VAL A 197 6.71 -16.99 -1.47
CA VAL A 197 5.44 -17.25 -2.18
C VAL A 197 5.48 -16.94 -3.68
N LEU A 198 6.33 -16.01 -4.13
CA LEU A 198 6.30 -15.49 -5.51
C LEU A 198 6.40 -16.56 -6.60
N LYS A 199 7.20 -17.60 -6.37
CA LYS A 199 7.37 -18.72 -7.32
C LYS A 199 6.12 -19.59 -7.49
N TYR A 200 5.13 -19.43 -6.61
CA TYR A 200 3.86 -20.17 -6.64
C TYR A 200 2.69 -19.35 -7.17
N ILE A 201 2.92 -18.07 -7.54
CA ILE A 201 1.91 -17.21 -8.15
C ILE A 201 1.94 -17.42 -9.66
N SER A 202 0.79 -17.74 -10.25
CA SER A 202 0.67 -18.02 -11.68
C SER A 202 0.22 -16.80 -12.48
N THR A 203 -0.59 -15.94 -11.86
CA THR A 203 -1.12 -14.72 -12.50
C THR A 203 0.01 -13.72 -12.72
N PRO A 204 0.11 -13.06 -13.89
CA PRO A 204 1.15 -12.07 -14.15
C PRO A 204 1.15 -10.95 -13.11
N TYR A 205 2.31 -10.66 -12.53
CA TYR A 205 2.48 -9.60 -11.55
C TYR A 205 3.66 -8.68 -11.89
N PHE A 206 3.55 -7.43 -11.44
CA PHE A 206 4.61 -6.43 -11.45
C PHE A 206 4.91 -6.03 -10.00
N ILE A 207 6.20 -5.89 -9.69
CA ILE A 207 6.66 -5.50 -8.35
C ILE A 207 7.29 -4.12 -8.48
N LEU A 208 6.68 -3.14 -7.82
CA LEU A 208 7.26 -1.83 -7.59
C LEU A 208 7.66 -1.75 -6.12
N ASN A 209 8.95 -1.73 -5.84
CA ASN A 209 9.44 -1.60 -4.47
C ASN A 209 10.65 -0.67 -4.48
N SER A 210 10.77 0.17 -3.45
CA SER A 210 11.99 0.93 -3.25
C SER A 210 13.11 0.00 -2.77
N ALA A 211 14.37 0.32 -3.10
CA ALA A 211 15.52 -0.44 -2.63
C ALA A 211 15.65 -0.38 -1.11
N TYR A 212 15.35 0.78 -0.52
CA TYR A 212 15.37 1.04 0.91
C TYR A 212 13.97 1.45 1.37
N ASP A 213 13.08 0.46 1.48
CA ASP A 213 11.72 0.71 1.94
C ASP A 213 11.71 1.23 3.38
N VAL A 214 11.00 2.33 3.61
CA VAL A 214 10.99 3.03 4.90
C VAL A 214 10.46 2.13 6.00
N PHE A 215 9.41 1.34 5.72
CA PHE A 215 8.84 0.46 6.73
C PHE A 215 9.78 -0.71 7.03
N GLN A 216 10.34 -1.35 5.99
CA GLN A 216 11.35 -2.40 6.15
C GLN A 216 12.53 -1.90 6.98
N PHE A 217 13.06 -0.73 6.63
CA PHE A 217 14.24 -0.21 7.30
C PHE A 217 13.94 0.16 8.77
N HIS A 218 12.86 0.89 9.04
CA HIS A 218 12.58 1.42 10.38
C HIS A 218 11.99 0.40 11.36
N HIS A 219 11.27 -0.61 10.86
CA HIS A 219 10.53 -1.53 11.73
C HIS A 219 11.03 -2.98 11.66
N ILE A 220 11.82 -3.34 10.63
CA ILE A 220 12.30 -4.71 10.46
C ILE A 220 13.82 -4.79 10.63
N LEU A 221 14.59 -4.03 9.85
CA LEU A 221 16.05 -4.12 9.86
C LEU A 221 16.68 -3.34 11.02
N VAL A 222 16.14 -2.15 11.34
CA VAL A 222 16.63 -1.28 12.42
C VAL A 222 15.46 -0.83 13.31
N PRO A 223 14.77 -1.76 13.98
CA PRO A 223 13.74 -1.40 14.95
C PRO A 223 14.35 -0.64 16.12
N PRO A 224 13.58 0.20 16.85
CA PRO A 224 14.08 0.94 18.00
C PRO A 224 14.73 0.06 19.09
N SER A 225 14.26 -1.19 19.24
CA SER A 225 14.84 -2.17 20.16
C SER A 225 16.26 -2.62 19.78
N ALA A 226 16.62 -2.56 18.49
CA ALA A 226 17.93 -2.97 17.98
C ALA A 226 18.93 -1.80 17.86
N ASP A 227 18.44 -0.55 17.90
CA ASP A 227 19.27 0.68 17.88
C ASP A 227 18.95 1.62 19.06
N PRO A 228 19.16 1.19 20.33
CA PRO A 228 18.78 1.99 21.50
C PRO A 228 19.58 3.29 21.63
N ARG A 229 20.73 3.39 20.97
CA ARG A 229 21.62 4.57 20.98
C ARG A 229 21.40 5.49 19.78
N GLY A 230 20.56 5.10 18.82
CA GLY A 230 20.22 5.94 17.67
C GLY A 230 21.34 6.09 16.64
N HIS A 231 22.26 5.13 16.55
CA HIS A 231 23.39 5.17 15.61
C HIS A 231 22.93 5.16 14.14
N TRP A 232 21.73 4.64 13.87
CA TRP A 232 21.16 4.56 12.55
C TRP A 232 20.17 5.69 12.24
N ASN A 233 19.91 6.62 13.17
CA ASN A 233 18.92 7.68 12.97
C ASN A 233 19.20 8.54 11.74
N HIS A 234 20.47 8.87 11.47
CA HIS A 234 20.83 9.67 10.30
C HIS A 234 20.55 8.92 8.98
N CYS A 235 20.95 7.65 8.93
CA CYS A 235 20.73 6.75 7.79
C CYS A 235 19.23 6.47 7.56
N LYS A 236 18.44 6.29 8.63
CA LYS A 236 16.97 6.14 8.57
C LYS A 236 16.24 7.36 8.02
N LEU A 237 16.73 8.57 8.33
CA LEU A 237 16.14 9.83 7.82
C LEU A 237 16.52 10.08 6.37
N ASN A 238 17.76 9.74 5.99
CA ASN A 238 18.26 9.90 4.64
C ASN A 238 19.17 8.72 4.28
N PRO A 239 18.70 7.76 3.44
CA PRO A 239 19.51 6.63 3.01
C PRO A 239 20.82 7.02 2.30
N ALA A 240 20.89 8.20 1.68
CA ALA A 240 22.12 8.72 1.08
C ALA A 240 23.18 9.11 2.13
N ALA A 241 22.80 9.17 3.40
CA ALA A 241 23.64 9.58 4.50
C ALA A 241 24.07 8.41 5.41
N CYS A 242 23.83 7.18 4.96
CA CYS A 242 24.37 5.97 5.54
C CYS A 242 25.88 5.88 5.30
N THR A 243 26.60 5.33 6.28
CA THR A 243 27.99 4.91 6.09
C THR A 243 28.07 3.67 5.19
N PRO A 244 29.23 3.39 4.55
CA PRO A 244 29.42 2.16 3.77
C PRO A 244 29.04 0.89 4.55
N ASP A 245 29.49 0.75 5.79
CA ASP A 245 29.15 -0.41 6.65
C ASP A 245 27.64 -0.55 6.89
N GLN A 246 26.93 0.58 7.01
CA GLN A 246 25.47 0.58 7.16
C GLN A 246 24.78 0.13 5.88
N ILE A 247 25.27 0.55 4.70
CA ILE A 247 24.74 0.09 3.41
C ILE A 247 24.99 -1.40 3.21
N ASP A 248 26.19 -1.89 3.53
CA ASP A 248 26.53 -3.33 3.41
C ASP A 248 25.65 -4.20 4.32
N THR A 249 25.21 -3.66 5.46
CA THR A 249 24.28 -4.36 6.36
C THR A 249 22.84 -4.38 5.82
N LEU A 250 22.46 -3.47 4.91
CA LEU A 250 21.12 -3.37 4.33
C LEU A 250 20.96 -4.15 3.01
N GLN A 251 22.05 -4.65 2.42
CA GLN A 251 22.09 -5.35 1.12
C GLN A 251 22.29 -6.87 1.27
#